data_AF-A0A4R7K1K3-F1
#
_entry.id   AF-A0A4R7K1K3-F1
#
_cell.length_a   1.000
_cell.length_b   1.000
_cell.length_c   1.000
_cell.angle_alpha   90.00
_cell.angle_beta   90.00
_cell.angle_gamma   90.00
#
_symmetry.space_group_name_H-M   'P 1'
#
loop_
_entity.id
_entity.type
_entity.pdbx_description
1 polymer ?
#
loop_
_entity_poly.entity_id
_entity_poly.type
_entity_poly.pdbx_seq_one_letter_code
_entity_poly.pdbx_strand_id
1 'polypeptide(L)'
;MRRYRSWSVLAVSLGLFLLVAACGGGGGSGSGESGDTVSASGASQKGPFRSGGTSTAIRLNADGSLSNEQVTGSISERGAYQLSGIDWTGPTLIRMEGDFYDEVAGNFSSDSRTLTAVTDIESGNSPDVNVNLYTYFAAERARSLMDNGEAFADALSTAHSELQSVLGISSAPSELNLLEAIDGVADDSANLLLFSAAVQEGNIGQDGLDALAADFADDGQINGDGADELSTIQEKGTDQLLSDARMQLQNQYSTEPPSSSGGFGWKLSACDAAKLTEPRVFCSDEEFSGTKGDDEGEPILFFPEESGFYAFAMNGTELDSFAGWTRYKDTLSGTELDTGPADGDTTTSSLNAGDQYAFLLNLSGLEQAGDSFALTEARVSDGRASDPVELEVGTAFAARVGYASSGSFPDYGAATSWYRLDGVSGTHTIRTSGYMADSGSGGLRIDVYEGDEGQETVNNIGALPQIDFVNGSGSSSNELTVDLAAGKPHFILITNQFSDYRREINSPPTTGTVEFDLKVNEN
;
A
#
# COMPACT_ATOMS: atom_id res chain seq x y z
N MET A 1 -14.45 28.49 -41.92
CA MET A 1 -14.24 28.34 -43.38
C MET A 1 -13.44 27.06 -43.62
N ARG A 2 -14.02 26.13 -44.39
CA ARG A 2 -13.41 24.87 -44.83
C ARG A 2 -12.15 25.11 -45.66
N ARG A 3 -11.13 24.23 -45.55
CA ARG A 3 -10.52 23.55 -46.71
C ARG A 3 -9.99 22.16 -46.35
N TYR A 4 -10.48 21.21 -47.14
CA TYR A 4 -10.14 19.79 -47.21
C TYR A 4 -8.76 19.56 -47.84
N ARG A 5 -8.13 18.44 -47.51
CA ARG A 5 -7.13 17.79 -48.37
C ARG A 5 -7.61 16.36 -48.69
N SER A 6 -7.71 16.10 -49.99
CA SER A 6 -8.04 14.84 -50.64
C SER A 6 -6.84 13.90 -50.70
N TRP A 7 -7.08 12.58 -50.75
CA TRP A 7 -6.41 11.71 -51.71
C TRP A 7 -7.25 10.46 -52.01
N SER A 8 -6.95 9.90 -53.18
CA SER A 8 -7.89 9.27 -54.11
C SER A 8 -7.82 7.74 -54.13
N VAL A 9 -9.00 7.17 -54.41
CA VAL A 9 -9.37 5.90 -55.05
C VAL A 9 -8.32 5.20 -55.93
N LEU A 10 -8.21 3.87 -55.81
CA LEU A 10 -7.97 2.85 -56.87
C LEU A 10 -8.05 1.45 -56.21
N ALA A 11 -8.53 0.32 -56.75
CA ALA A 11 -9.45 -0.04 -57.81
C ALA A 11 -9.84 -1.53 -57.57
N VAL A 12 -11.03 -1.90 -58.02
CA VAL A 12 -11.66 -3.23 -57.98
C VAL A 12 -10.98 -4.19 -58.96
N SER A 13 -10.83 -5.47 -58.59
CA SER A 13 -10.71 -6.57 -59.57
C SER A 13 -11.43 -7.84 -59.12
N LEU A 14 -12.47 -8.15 -59.87
CA LEU A 14 -13.44 -9.25 -59.80
C LEU A 14 -12.99 -10.42 -60.71
N GLY A 15 -13.19 -11.66 -60.27
CA GLY A 15 -13.25 -12.88 -61.09
C GLY A 15 -13.50 -14.09 -60.18
N LEU A 16 -14.65 -14.78 -60.14
CA LEU A 16 -15.51 -15.43 -61.14
C LEU A 16 -14.85 -16.66 -61.83
N PHE A 17 -15.08 -17.90 -61.34
CA PHE A 17 -16.11 -18.86 -61.84
C PHE A 17 -15.89 -20.33 -61.38
N LEU A 18 -17.02 -21.02 -61.11
CA LEU A 18 -17.40 -22.43 -61.40
C LEU A 18 -16.98 -23.63 -60.52
N LEU A 19 -17.93 -24.01 -59.65
CA LEU A 19 -18.63 -25.31 -59.48
C LEU A 19 -17.96 -26.63 -59.91
N VAL A 20 -17.96 -27.60 -58.97
CA VAL A 20 -18.36 -28.99 -59.23
C VAL A 20 -19.28 -29.48 -58.10
N ALA A 21 -20.40 -30.08 -58.49
CA ALA A 21 -21.37 -30.74 -57.63
C ALA A 21 -20.89 -32.14 -57.22
N ALA A 22 -21.14 -32.52 -55.97
CA ALA A 22 -21.24 -33.91 -55.55
C ALA A 22 -22.57 -34.08 -54.79
N CYS A 23 -23.37 -35.03 -55.28
CA CYS A 23 -24.69 -35.40 -54.76
C CYS A 23 -24.62 -36.81 -54.18
N GLY A 24 -25.32 -37.02 -53.07
CA GLY A 24 -25.66 -38.32 -52.48
C GLY A 24 -25.56 -38.25 -50.95
N GLY A 25 -26.61 -38.39 -50.13
CA GLY A 25 -28.02 -38.71 -50.36
C GLY A 25 -28.54 -39.42 -49.10
N GLY A 26 -29.63 -38.91 -48.50
CA GLY A 26 -30.58 -39.72 -47.73
C GLY A 26 -30.56 -39.64 -46.19
N GLY A 27 -31.45 -38.81 -45.63
CA GLY A 27 -32.48 -39.23 -44.66
C GLY A 27 -32.09 -39.48 -43.20
N GLY A 28 -32.55 -38.59 -42.30
CA GLY A 28 -32.58 -38.83 -40.86
C GLY A 28 -32.92 -37.58 -40.06
N SER A 29 -34.20 -37.23 -40.01
CA SER A 29 -34.74 -36.22 -39.07
C SER A 29 -34.59 -36.74 -37.64
N GLY A 30 -33.56 -36.25 -36.94
CA GLY A 30 -33.48 -36.28 -35.49
C GLY A 30 -33.24 -34.85 -35.03
N SER A 31 -34.31 -34.16 -34.65
CA SER A 31 -34.21 -32.99 -33.78
C SER A 31 -33.74 -33.48 -32.41
N GLY A 32 -32.43 -33.71 -32.29
CA GLY A 32 -31.77 -33.63 -31.00
C GLY A 32 -31.59 -32.16 -30.72
N GLU A 33 -32.39 -31.61 -29.81
CA GLU A 33 -31.90 -30.51 -28.98
C GLU A 33 -30.66 -31.06 -28.28
N SER A 34 -29.47 -30.82 -28.85
CA SER A 34 -28.27 -30.72 -28.04
C SER A 34 -28.56 -29.58 -27.08
N GLY A 35 -28.92 -29.90 -25.83
CA GLY A 35 -28.84 -28.91 -24.77
C GLY A 35 -27.39 -28.40 -24.79
N ASP A 36 -27.21 -27.11 -25.05
CA ASP A 36 -25.89 -26.48 -25.02
C ASP A 36 -25.40 -26.57 -23.59
N THR A 37 -24.61 -27.60 -23.29
CA THR A 37 -23.90 -27.70 -22.02
C THR A 37 -22.72 -26.75 -22.06
N VAL A 38 -22.54 -26.04 -20.96
CA VAL A 38 -21.49 -25.04 -20.78
C VAL A 38 -20.41 -25.63 -19.88
N SER A 39 -19.26 -24.96 -19.83
CA SER A 39 -18.14 -25.32 -18.97
C SER A 39 -17.71 -24.14 -18.11
N ALA A 40 -17.07 -24.39 -16.97
CA ALA A 40 -16.40 -23.36 -16.16
C ALA A 40 -14.97 -23.81 -15.86
N SER A 41 -14.00 -22.90 -16.01
CA SER A 41 -12.58 -23.17 -15.82
C SER A 41 -11.92 -22.17 -14.88
N GLY A 42 -10.67 -22.42 -14.53
CA GLY A 42 -9.82 -21.48 -13.81
C GLY A 42 -8.72 -22.19 -13.03
N ALA A 43 -8.12 -21.49 -12.08
CA ALA A 43 -7.14 -22.02 -11.15
C ALA A 43 -7.62 -21.92 -9.69
N SER A 44 -7.31 -22.92 -8.87
CA SER A 44 -7.56 -22.93 -7.43
C SER A 44 -6.27 -22.64 -6.65
N GLN A 45 -6.26 -21.55 -5.86
CA GLN A 45 -5.04 -20.86 -5.42
C GLN A 45 -5.12 -20.32 -3.97
N LYS A 46 -4.78 -21.17 -2.98
CA LYS A 46 -4.27 -20.76 -1.65
C LYS A 46 -2.74 -20.64 -1.76
N GLY A 47 -2.10 -21.77 -2.03
CA GLY A 47 -1.22 -21.92 -3.20
C GLY A 47 -1.92 -22.85 -4.19
N PRO A 48 -1.30 -23.23 -5.32
CA PRO A 48 -1.95 -24.12 -6.27
C PRO A 48 -2.41 -25.42 -5.60
N PHE A 49 -3.70 -25.74 -5.72
CA PHE A 49 -4.25 -26.98 -5.18
C PHE A 49 -3.61 -28.19 -5.87
N ARG A 50 -3.42 -29.25 -5.09
CA ARG A 50 -2.78 -30.48 -5.55
C ARG A 50 -3.67 -31.20 -6.55
N SER A 51 -3.04 -31.76 -7.59
CA SER A 51 -3.74 -32.63 -8.54
C SER A 51 -4.42 -33.80 -7.81
N GLY A 52 -5.67 -34.05 -8.18
CA GLY A 52 -6.53 -35.06 -7.56
C GLY A 52 -7.49 -34.50 -6.50
N GLY A 53 -7.39 -33.21 -6.16
CA GLY A 53 -8.42 -32.50 -5.42
C GLY A 53 -9.76 -32.44 -6.15
N THR A 54 -10.81 -32.06 -5.44
CA THR A 54 -12.19 -32.04 -5.96
C THR A 54 -12.58 -30.64 -6.39
N SER A 55 -13.16 -30.51 -7.59
CA SER A 55 -13.81 -29.29 -8.05
C SER A 55 -15.30 -29.56 -8.22
N THR A 56 -16.19 -28.67 -7.77
CA THR A 56 -17.64 -28.85 -7.91
C THR A 56 -18.31 -27.53 -8.29
N ALA A 57 -19.13 -27.54 -9.34
CA ALA A 57 -20.10 -26.47 -9.62
C ALA A 57 -21.44 -26.86 -9.02
N ILE A 58 -22.06 -25.95 -8.25
CA ILE A 58 -23.35 -26.14 -7.59
C ILE A 58 -24.23 -24.96 -7.95
N ARG A 59 -25.41 -25.22 -8.53
CA ARG A 59 -26.35 -24.13 -8.84
C ARG A 59 -26.91 -23.53 -7.56
N LEU A 60 -27.00 -22.21 -7.50
CA LEU A 60 -27.59 -21.46 -6.39
C LEU A 60 -29.08 -21.16 -6.66
N ASN A 61 -29.85 -21.12 -5.59
CA ASN A 61 -31.21 -20.59 -5.59
C ASN A 61 -31.16 -19.05 -5.54
N ALA A 62 -32.33 -18.41 -5.72
CA ALA A 62 -32.43 -16.96 -5.71
C ALA A 62 -32.03 -16.30 -4.37
N ASP A 63 -32.10 -17.05 -3.28
CA ASP A 63 -31.69 -16.64 -1.92
C ASP A 63 -30.22 -16.99 -1.60
N GLY A 64 -29.43 -17.41 -2.59
CA GLY A 64 -28.02 -17.78 -2.39
C GLY A 64 -27.81 -19.13 -1.70
N SER A 65 -28.89 -19.87 -1.40
CA SER A 65 -28.79 -21.24 -0.88
C SER A 65 -28.41 -22.24 -1.99
N LEU A 66 -27.76 -23.35 -1.61
CA LEU A 66 -27.36 -24.40 -2.56
C LEU A 66 -28.59 -25.18 -3.05
N SER A 67 -28.65 -25.45 -4.36
CA SER A 67 -29.59 -26.41 -4.92
C SER A 67 -29.02 -27.85 -4.90
N ASN A 68 -29.76 -28.80 -5.47
CA ASN A 68 -29.30 -30.18 -5.67
C ASN A 68 -28.61 -30.41 -7.03
N GLU A 69 -28.56 -29.38 -7.90
CA GLU A 69 -27.95 -29.47 -9.23
C GLU A 69 -26.44 -29.19 -9.10
N GLN A 70 -25.62 -30.20 -9.40
CA GLN A 70 -24.17 -30.09 -9.29
C GLN A 70 -23.43 -30.90 -10.34
N VAL A 71 -22.25 -30.42 -10.71
CA VAL A 71 -21.27 -31.10 -11.58
C VAL A 71 -19.96 -31.17 -10.82
N THR A 72 -19.37 -32.36 -10.76
CA THR A 72 -18.08 -32.58 -10.09
C THR A 72 -17.01 -32.93 -11.12
N GLY A 73 -15.80 -32.43 -10.88
CA GLY A 73 -14.59 -32.71 -11.63
C GLY A 73 -13.40 -32.88 -10.68
N SER A 74 -12.20 -32.85 -11.24
CA SER A 74 -10.96 -32.96 -10.48
C SER A 74 -10.02 -31.79 -10.79
N ILE A 75 -9.29 -31.36 -9.77
CA ILE A 75 -8.20 -30.40 -9.89
C ILE A 75 -7.00 -31.12 -10.56
N SER A 76 -6.39 -30.44 -11.52
CA SER A 76 -5.25 -30.90 -12.31
C SER A 76 -3.95 -30.22 -11.86
N GLU A 77 -2.90 -30.27 -12.68
CA GLU A 77 -1.62 -29.66 -12.33
C GLU A 77 -1.75 -28.14 -12.12
N ARG A 78 -0.92 -27.57 -11.24
CA ARG A 78 -0.90 -26.13 -10.94
C ARG A 78 -2.26 -25.57 -10.48
N GLY A 79 -3.10 -26.40 -9.87
CA GLY A 79 -4.41 -25.99 -9.37
C GLY A 79 -5.47 -25.76 -10.46
N ALA A 80 -5.18 -26.04 -11.73
CA ALA A 80 -6.13 -25.81 -12.82
C ALA A 80 -7.33 -26.77 -12.74
N TYR A 81 -8.52 -26.29 -13.07
CA TYR A 81 -9.74 -27.11 -13.13
C TYR A 81 -10.57 -26.80 -14.38
N GLN A 82 -11.41 -27.77 -14.75
CA GLN A 82 -12.43 -27.60 -15.78
C GLN A 82 -13.65 -28.43 -15.40
N LEU A 83 -14.76 -27.75 -15.15
CA LEU A 83 -16.08 -28.35 -14.93
C LEU A 83 -16.82 -28.31 -16.26
N SER A 84 -17.16 -29.48 -16.81
CA SER A 84 -17.85 -29.61 -18.09
C SER A 84 -19.22 -30.26 -17.90
N GLY A 85 -20.16 -30.00 -18.80
CA GLY A 85 -21.48 -30.63 -18.74
C GLY A 85 -22.45 -29.92 -17.80
N ILE A 86 -22.24 -28.62 -17.54
CA ILE A 86 -23.19 -27.79 -16.82
C ILE A 86 -24.39 -27.55 -17.74
N ASP A 87 -25.57 -28.04 -17.34
CA ASP A 87 -26.80 -28.01 -18.14
C ASP A 87 -27.85 -27.01 -17.61
N TRP A 88 -27.45 -26.13 -16.68
CA TRP A 88 -28.25 -25.02 -16.17
C TRP A 88 -27.64 -23.66 -16.51
N THR A 89 -28.46 -22.62 -16.39
CA THR A 89 -28.02 -21.22 -16.40
C THR A 89 -28.32 -20.57 -15.04
N GLY A 90 -27.58 -19.52 -14.71
CA GLY A 90 -27.79 -18.74 -13.51
C GLY A 90 -26.65 -18.84 -12.48
N PRO A 91 -26.85 -18.22 -11.32
CA PRO A 91 -25.87 -18.13 -10.25
C PRO A 91 -25.37 -19.51 -9.84
N THR A 92 -24.06 -19.67 -9.80
CA THR A 92 -23.38 -20.95 -9.57
C THR A 92 -22.21 -20.75 -8.62
N LEU A 93 -22.15 -21.56 -7.57
CA LEU A 93 -21.01 -21.65 -6.66
C LEU A 93 -20.03 -22.68 -7.19
N ILE A 94 -18.77 -22.29 -7.34
CA ILE A 94 -17.66 -23.17 -7.65
C ILE A 94 -16.92 -23.45 -6.35
N ARG A 95 -16.81 -24.72 -5.97
CA ARG A 95 -16.12 -25.18 -4.75
C ARG A 95 -14.89 -26.00 -5.11
N MET A 96 -13.79 -25.69 -4.44
CA MET A 96 -12.53 -26.44 -4.51
C MET A 96 -12.23 -27.05 -3.16
N GLU A 97 -11.81 -28.31 -3.14
CA GLU A 97 -11.41 -29.02 -1.93
C GLU A 97 -10.17 -29.87 -2.18
N GLY A 98 -9.15 -29.73 -1.33
CA GLY A 98 -7.95 -30.56 -1.39
C GLY A 98 -6.74 -29.96 -0.68
N ASP A 99 -5.65 -30.73 -0.68
CA ASP A 99 -4.32 -30.26 -0.28
C ASP A 99 -3.86 -29.14 -1.22
N PHE A 100 -3.04 -28.23 -0.73
CA PHE A 100 -2.50 -27.11 -1.49
C PHE A 100 -0.99 -27.02 -1.32
N TYR A 101 -0.30 -26.38 -2.27
CA TYR A 101 1.11 -26.08 -2.08
C TYR A 101 1.27 -24.92 -1.09
N ASP A 102 1.94 -25.17 0.02
CA ASP A 102 2.29 -24.18 1.04
C ASP A 102 3.46 -23.34 0.54
N GLU A 103 3.15 -22.11 0.13
CA GLU A 103 4.08 -21.12 -0.37
C GLU A 103 5.09 -20.61 0.68
N VAL A 104 4.86 -20.89 1.98
CA VAL A 104 5.78 -20.53 3.06
C VAL A 104 6.73 -21.70 3.35
N ALA A 105 6.19 -22.89 3.54
CA ALA A 105 6.96 -24.09 3.89
C ALA A 105 7.63 -24.78 2.67
N GLY A 106 7.24 -24.40 1.45
CA GLY A 106 7.78 -24.93 0.20
C GLY A 106 7.39 -26.39 -0.10
N ASN A 107 6.29 -26.89 0.47
CA ASN A 107 5.82 -28.27 0.31
C ASN A 107 4.28 -28.34 0.27
N PHE A 108 3.70 -29.49 -0.05
CA PHE A 108 2.24 -29.64 0.01
C PHE A 108 1.76 -29.75 1.46
N SER A 109 0.65 -29.09 1.75
CA SER A 109 -0.01 -29.10 3.07
C SER A 109 -0.32 -30.53 3.54
N SER A 110 -0.32 -30.72 4.86
CA SER A 110 -0.80 -31.97 5.49
C SER A 110 -2.32 -32.02 5.63
N ASP A 111 -2.97 -30.85 5.56
CA ASP A 111 -4.41 -30.69 5.74
C ASP A 111 -5.04 -30.08 4.48
N SER A 112 -6.30 -30.45 4.24
CA SER A 112 -7.10 -29.99 3.10
C SER A 112 -7.74 -28.63 3.39
N ARG A 113 -7.96 -27.82 2.36
CA ARG A 113 -8.74 -26.58 2.42
C ARG A 113 -9.95 -26.66 1.51
N THR A 114 -10.98 -25.90 1.87
CA THR A 114 -12.12 -25.63 1.00
C THR A 114 -12.18 -24.14 0.70
N LEU A 115 -12.20 -23.80 -0.59
CA LEU A 115 -12.43 -22.43 -1.07
C LEU A 115 -13.58 -22.42 -2.07
N THR A 116 -14.24 -21.27 -2.19
CA THR A 116 -15.36 -21.08 -3.09
C THR A 116 -15.21 -19.81 -3.92
N ALA A 117 -15.91 -19.76 -5.03
CA ALA A 117 -16.19 -18.57 -5.81
C ALA A 117 -17.65 -18.65 -6.29
N VAL A 118 -18.23 -17.51 -6.66
CA VAL A 118 -19.55 -17.49 -7.31
C VAL A 118 -19.43 -16.83 -8.68
N THR A 119 -20.21 -17.32 -9.65
CA THR A 119 -20.26 -16.79 -11.01
C THR A 119 -21.64 -17.00 -11.61
N ASP A 120 -21.94 -16.32 -12.72
CA ASP A 120 -23.16 -16.57 -13.49
C ASP A 120 -22.85 -17.49 -14.68
N ILE A 121 -23.61 -18.58 -14.82
CA ILE A 121 -23.52 -19.43 -16.01
C ILE A 121 -24.51 -18.92 -17.05
N GLU A 122 -23.98 -18.33 -18.12
CA GLU A 122 -24.77 -17.86 -19.25
C GLU A 122 -24.76 -18.88 -20.40
N SER A 123 -25.86 -18.93 -21.16
CA SER A 123 -25.96 -19.83 -22.31
C SER A 123 -24.88 -19.51 -23.35
N GLY A 124 -24.07 -20.51 -23.69
CA GLY A 124 -23.02 -20.40 -24.70
C GLY A 124 -21.75 -19.66 -24.26
N ASN A 125 -21.62 -19.28 -22.99
CA ASN A 125 -20.45 -18.59 -22.45
C ASN A 125 -19.84 -19.42 -21.31
N SER A 126 -18.58 -19.83 -21.45
CA SER A 126 -17.87 -20.59 -20.40
C SER A 126 -17.02 -19.63 -19.58
N PRO A 127 -17.39 -19.32 -18.31
CA PRO A 127 -16.62 -18.38 -17.51
C PRO A 127 -15.28 -18.97 -17.08
N ASP A 128 -14.29 -18.10 -16.97
CA ASP A 128 -12.98 -18.39 -16.40
C ASP A 128 -12.88 -17.68 -15.04
N VAL A 129 -12.77 -18.46 -13.96
CA VAL A 129 -12.92 -18.00 -12.57
C VAL A 129 -11.84 -18.64 -11.71
N ASN A 130 -10.84 -17.87 -11.30
CA ASN A 130 -9.92 -18.36 -10.28
C ASN A 130 -10.62 -18.45 -8.93
N VAL A 131 -10.35 -19.51 -8.18
CA VAL A 131 -10.85 -19.72 -6.81
C VAL A 131 -9.70 -19.51 -5.84
N ASN A 132 -9.76 -18.42 -5.08
CA ASN A 132 -8.75 -18.00 -4.11
C ASN A 132 -9.40 -17.50 -2.82
N LEU A 133 -8.60 -16.96 -1.89
CA LEU A 133 -9.09 -16.45 -0.61
C LEU A 133 -10.07 -15.27 -0.78
N TYR A 134 -9.85 -14.40 -1.76
CA TYR A 134 -10.70 -13.23 -1.98
C TYR A 134 -12.02 -13.59 -2.65
N THR A 135 -12.02 -14.56 -3.59
CA THR A 135 -13.28 -15.09 -4.11
C THR A 135 -14.08 -15.84 -3.05
N TYR A 136 -13.40 -16.43 -2.05
CA TYR A 136 -14.06 -17.10 -0.95
C TYR A 136 -14.85 -16.10 -0.08
N PHE A 137 -14.23 -14.96 0.28
CA PHE A 137 -14.89 -13.88 1.01
C PHE A 137 -16.03 -13.26 0.18
N ALA A 138 -15.77 -12.95 -1.10
CA ALA A 138 -16.79 -12.39 -1.99
C ALA A 138 -17.98 -13.35 -2.19
N ALA A 139 -17.74 -14.66 -2.24
CA ALA A 139 -18.79 -15.67 -2.40
C ALA A 139 -19.74 -15.72 -1.19
N GLU A 140 -19.21 -15.71 0.03
CA GLU A 140 -20.05 -15.72 1.24
C GLU A 140 -20.81 -14.39 1.39
N ARG A 141 -20.18 -13.24 1.10
CA ARG A 141 -20.86 -11.93 1.11
C ARG A 141 -21.96 -11.85 0.05
N ALA A 142 -21.70 -12.26 -1.19
CA ALA A 142 -22.71 -12.26 -2.24
C ALA A 142 -23.91 -13.15 -1.88
N ARG A 143 -23.67 -14.31 -1.26
CA ARG A 143 -24.75 -15.20 -0.82
C ARG A 143 -25.56 -14.61 0.35
N SER A 144 -24.91 -13.92 1.29
CA SER A 144 -25.59 -13.17 2.36
C SER A 144 -26.50 -12.06 1.80
N LEU A 145 -26.01 -11.29 0.83
CA LEU A 145 -26.79 -10.25 0.14
C LEU A 145 -27.99 -10.84 -0.64
N MET A 146 -27.81 -12.00 -1.28
CA MET A 146 -28.91 -12.73 -1.92
C MET A 146 -29.96 -13.22 -0.93
N ASP A 147 -29.55 -13.72 0.24
CA ASP A 147 -30.48 -14.11 1.31
C ASP A 147 -31.30 -12.91 1.82
N ASN A 148 -30.68 -11.72 1.80
CA ASN A 148 -31.34 -10.44 2.07
C ASN A 148 -32.19 -9.90 0.91
N GLY A 149 -32.28 -10.64 -0.20
CA GLY A 149 -33.18 -10.38 -1.33
C GLY A 149 -32.56 -9.62 -2.51
N GLU A 150 -31.24 -9.39 -2.52
CA GLU A 150 -30.56 -8.79 -3.66
C GLU A 150 -30.45 -9.78 -4.84
N ALA A 151 -30.50 -9.25 -6.07
CA ALA A 151 -30.26 -10.06 -7.26
C ALA A 151 -28.76 -10.41 -7.34
N PHE A 152 -28.43 -11.62 -7.81
CA PHE A 152 -27.04 -12.11 -7.83
C PHE A 152 -26.02 -11.15 -8.44
N ALA A 153 -26.34 -10.51 -9.58
CA ALA A 153 -25.42 -9.60 -10.24
C ALA A 153 -25.12 -8.36 -9.38
N ASP A 154 -26.13 -7.82 -8.70
CA ASP A 154 -25.98 -6.68 -7.79
C ASP A 154 -25.24 -7.10 -6.52
N ALA A 155 -25.62 -8.24 -5.95
CA ALA A 155 -24.98 -8.82 -4.76
C ALA A 155 -23.47 -9.08 -4.98
N LEU A 156 -23.09 -9.66 -6.13
CA LEU A 156 -21.69 -9.90 -6.48
C LEU A 156 -20.93 -8.58 -6.71
N SER A 157 -21.56 -7.60 -7.37
CA SER A 157 -20.96 -6.28 -7.58
C SER A 157 -20.71 -5.55 -6.26
N THR A 158 -21.66 -5.62 -5.31
CA THR A 158 -21.53 -5.04 -3.97
C THR A 158 -20.42 -5.74 -3.20
N ALA A 159 -20.44 -7.08 -3.14
CA ALA A 159 -19.41 -7.87 -2.46
C ALA A 159 -18.00 -7.56 -2.99
N HIS A 160 -17.83 -7.43 -4.31
CA HIS A 160 -16.54 -7.04 -4.89
C HIS A 160 -16.14 -5.61 -4.49
N SER A 161 -17.06 -4.65 -4.52
CA SER A 161 -16.74 -3.25 -4.19
C SER A 161 -16.35 -3.07 -2.72
N GLU A 162 -17.07 -3.74 -1.81
CA GLU A 162 -16.74 -3.77 -0.38
C GLU A 162 -15.37 -4.43 -0.15
N LEU A 163 -15.12 -5.57 -0.81
CA LEU A 163 -13.86 -6.30 -0.66
C LEU A 163 -12.67 -5.49 -1.21
N GLN A 164 -12.85 -4.80 -2.34
CA GLN A 164 -11.86 -3.89 -2.91
C GLN A 164 -11.48 -2.78 -1.93
N SER A 165 -12.47 -2.23 -1.22
CA SER A 165 -12.25 -1.22 -0.19
C SER A 165 -11.49 -1.77 1.03
N VAL A 166 -11.83 -2.98 1.49
CA VAL A 166 -11.21 -3.58 2.69
C VAL A 166 -9.77 -4.03 2.42
N LEU A 167 -9.52 -4.62 1.24
CA LEU A 167 -8.22 -5.22 0.92
C LEU A 167 -7.28 -4.29 0.15
N GLY A 168 -7.79 -3.14 -0.31
CA GLY A 168 -7.05 -2.20 -1.16
C GLY A 168 -6.65 -2.82 -2.49
N ILE A 169 -7.59 -3.47 -3.17
CA ILE A 169 -7.40 -4.02 -4.52
C ILE A 169 -8.31 -3.33 -5.53
N SER A 170 -7.95 -3.36 -6.80
CA SER A 170 -8.71 -2.70 -7.89
C SER A 170 -9.29 -3.66 -8.93
N SER A 171 -8.74 -4.87 -9.01
CA SER A 171 -9.11 -5.92 -9.95
C SER A 171 -10.20 -6.83 -9.36
N ALA A 172 -10.88 -7.60 -10.21
CA ALA A 172 -11.85 -8.58 -9.74
C ALA A 172 -11.10 -9.76 -9.06
N PRO A 173 -11.55 -10.24 -7.88
CA PRO A 173 -10.91 -11.36 -7.19
C PRO A 173 -10.73 -12.62 -8.04
N SER A 174 -11.66 -12.89 -8.96
CA SER A 174 -11.63 -14.04 -9.86
C SER A 174 -10.56 -13.97 -10.96
N GLU A 175 -9.97 -12.80 -11.20
CA GLU A 175 -8.93 -12.57 -12.21
C GLU A 175 -7.52 -12.70 -11.62
N LEU A 176 -7.40 -12.64 -10.29
CA LEU A 176 -6.10 -12.67 -9.59
C LEU A 176 -5.40 -14.01 -9.74
N ASN A 177 -4.08 -13.98 -9.88
CA ASN A 177 -3.27 -15.17 -10.13
C ASN A 177 -1.98 -15.20 -9.33
N LEU A 178 -1.81 -16.23 -8.48
CA LEU A 178 -0.64 -16.41 -7.64
C LEU A 178 0.62 -16.89 -8.38
N LEU A 179 0.47 -17.53 -9.54
CA LEU A 179 1.59 -18.15 -10.26
C LEU A 179 2.21 -17.26 -11.32
N GLU A 180 1.42 -16.37 -11.92
CA GLU A 180 1.83 -15.58 -13.08
C GLU A 180 1.50 -14.11 -12.84
N ALA A 181 2.51 -13.24 -12.99
CA ALA A 181 2.32 -11.81 -13.07
C ALA A 181 1.60 -11.46 -14.39
N ILE A 182 0.33 -11.05 -14.29
CA ILE A 182 -0.49 -10.63 -15.42
C ILE A 182 -0.56 -9.10 -15.43
N ASP A 183 -0.21 -8.49 -16.56
CA ASP A 183 -0.28 -7.03 -16.75
C ASP A 183 -1.67 -6.49 -16.38
N GLY A 184 -1.68 -5.46 -15.53
CA GLY A 184 -2.92 -4.80 -15.07
C GLY A 184 -3.53 -5.38 -13.80
N VAL A 185 -3.17 -6.60 -13.38
CA VAL A 185 -3.66 -7.21 -12.13
C VAL A 185 -2.52 -7.73 -11.22
N ALA A 186 -1.25 -7.49 -11.61
CA ALA A 186 -0.08 -8.02 -10.91
C ALA A 186 0.04 -7.52 -9.47
N ASP A 187 -0.22 -6.23 -9.21
CA ASP A 187 -0.12 -5.66 -7.86
C ASP A 187 -1.17 -6.26 -6.92
N ASP A 188 -2.42 -6.38 -7.40
CA ASP A 188 -3.52 -7.01 -6.65
C ASP A 188 -3.28 -8.53 -6.46
N SER A 189 -2.61 -9.17 -7.42
CA SER A 189 -2.24 -10.58 -7.29
C SER A 189 -1.08 -10.77 -6.29
N ALA A 190 -0.16 -9.81 -6.19
CA ALA A 190 0.87 -9.78 -5.15
C ALA A 190 0.26 -9.52 -3.76
N ASN A 191 -0.77 -8.66 -3.70
CA ASN A 191 -1.58 -8.42 -2.50
C ASN A 191 -2.22 -9.73 -2.01
N LEU A 192 -2.92 -10.46 -2.89
CA LEU A 192 -3.48 -11.78 -2.59
C LEU A 192 -2.40 -12.79 -2.18
N LEU A 193 -1.24 -12.80 -2.85
CA LEU A 193 -0.14 -13.71 -2.52
C LEU A 193 0.38 -13.47 -1.10
N LEU A 194 0.62 -12.20 -0.73
CA LEU A 194 1.06 -11.88 0.62
C LEU A 194 -0.02 -12.23 1.65
N PHE A 195 -1.29 -11.90 1.39
CA PHE A 195 -2.39 -12.25 2.28
C PHE A 195 -2.46 -13.77 2.50
N SER A 196 -2.32 -14.53 1.42
CA SER A 196 -2.29 -15.99 1.48
C SER A 196 -1.10 -16.52 2.30
N ALA A 197 0.10 -16.01 2.05
CA ALA A 197 1.29 -16.40 2.79
C ALA A 197 1.16 -16.03 4.28
N ALA A 198 0.59 -14.86 4.59
CA ALA A 198 0.37 -14.41 5.96
C ALA A 198 -0.68 -15.26 6.71
N VAL A 199 -1.76 -15.69 6.04
CA VAL A 199 -2.71 -16.69 6.57
C VAL A 199 -1.98 -17.98 6.96
N GLN A 200 -1.03 -18.41 6.12
CA GLN A 200 -0.27 -19.64 6.34
C GLN A 200 0.75 -19.50 7.47
N GLU A 201 1.51 -18.40 7.51
CA GLU A 201 2.47 -18.07 8.56
C GLU A 201 1.79 -17.84 9.91
N GLY A 202 0.58 -17.29 9.90
CA GLY A 202 -0.29 -17.13 11.07
C GLY A 202 -0.94 -18.43 11.56
N ASN A 203 -0.74 -19.55 10.84
CA ASN A 203 -1.35 -20.84 11.12
C ASN A 203 -2.89 -20.78 11.19
N ILE A 204 -3.50 -19.95 10.34
CA ILE A 204 -4.95 -19.76 10.30
C ILE A 204 -5.58 -20.94 9.58
N GLY A 205 -6.42 -21.66 10.31
CA GLY A 205 -7.12 -22.88 9.89
C GLY A 205 -8.30 -22.62 8.95
N GLN A 206 -9.07 -23.68 8.64
CA GLN A 206 -10.30 -23.53 7.86
C GLN A 206 -11.31 -22.75 8.70
N ASP A 207 -11.44 -23.11 9.98
CA ASP A 207 -12.30 -22.41 10.93
C ASP A 207 -12.01 -20.90 11.02
N GLY A 208 -10.73 -20.49 10.95
CA GLY A 208 -10.36 -19.07 10.95
C GLY A 208 -10.64 -18.37 9.62
N LEU A 209 -10.48 -19.07 8.49
CA LEU A 209 -10.91 -18.56 7.18
C LEU A 209 -12.43 -18.42 7.10
N ASP A 210 -13.17 -19.39 7.65
CA ASP A 210 -14.62 -19.38 7.73
C ASP A 210 -15.10 -18.23 8.64
N ALA A 211 -14.40 -17.95 9.74
CA ALA A 211 -14.67 -16.82 10.62
C ALA A 211 -14.48 -15.47 9.91
N LEU A 212 -13.34 -15.28 9.22
CA LEU A 212 -13.09 -14.08 8.40
C LEU A 212 -14.15 -13.90 7.31
N ALA A 213 -14.53 -14.99 6.63
CA ALA A 213 -15.53 -14.95 5.57
C ALA A 213 -16.93 -14.63 6.11
N ALA A 214 -17.29 -15.19 7.27
CA ALA A 214 -18.58 -14.96 7.91
C ALA A 214 -18.71 -13.51 8.44
N ASP A 215 -17.63 -12.99 9.01
CA ASP A 215 -17.55 -11.61 9.48
C ASP A 215 -17.69 -10.63 8.31
N PHE A 216 -16.90 -10.80 7.25
CA PHE A 216 -17.06 -10.02 6.02
C PHE A 216 -18.46 -10.17 5.40
N ALA A 217 -19.08 -11.35 5.48
CA ALA A 217 -20.41 -11.58 4.94
C ALA A 217 -21.52 -10.83 5.70
N ASP A 218 -21.32 -10.46 6.97
CA ASP A 218 -22.31 -9.77 7.80
C ASP A 218 -22.51 -8.32 7.33
N ASP A 219 -21.43 -7.53 7.27
CA ASP A 219 -21.52 -6.09 7.01
C ASP A 219 -20.58 -5.55 5.92
N GLY A 220 -19.82 -6.41 5.25
CA GLY A 220 -18.86 -6.02 4.23
C GLY A 220 -17.56 -5.43 4.79
N GLN A 221 -17.29 -5.63 6.09
CA GLN A 221 -16.05 -5.25 6.76
C GLN A 221 -15.44 -6.49 7.43
N ILE A 222 -14.13 -6.46 7.67
CA ILE A 222 -13.49 -7.45 8.53
C ILE A 222 -13.24 -6.78 9.88
N ASN A 223 -14.21 -6.92 10.78
CA ASN A 223 -14.20 -6.37 12.13
C ASN A 223 -14.57 -7.48 13.13
N GLY A 224 -15.09 -7.15 14.32
CA GLY A 224 -15.70 -8.15 15.22
C GLY A 224 -14.97 -9.50 15.38
N ASP A 225 -15.65 -10.57 14.97
CA ASP A 225 -15.22 -11.96 15.16
C ASP A 225 -14.06 -12.36 14.23
N GLY A 226 -13.84 -11.64 13.12
CA GLY A 226 -12.71 -11.84 12.20
C GLY A 226 -11.50 -10.95 12.50
N ALA A 227 -11.60 -10.03 13.47
CA ALA A 227 -10.57 -9.03 13.75
C ALA A 227 -9.26 -9.64 14.28
N ASP A 228 -9.34 -10.69 15.09
CA ASP A 228 -8.15 -11.35 15.66
C ASP A 228 -7.34 -12.08 14.58
N GLU A 229 -8.02 -12.79 13.67
CA GLU A 229 -7.39 -13.40 12.50
C GLU A 229 -6.79 -12.34 11.57
N LEU A 230 -7.52 -11.24 11.30
CA LEU A 230 -6.99 -10.16 10.46
C LEU A 230 -5.76 -9.51 11.09
N SER A 231 -5.78 -9.25 12.40
CA SER A 231 -4.64 -8.73 13.15
C SER A 231 -3.42 -9.66 13.05
N THR A 232 -3.65 -10.98 13.15
CA THR A 232 -2.60 -11.99 12.94
C THR A 232 -2.03 -11.92 11.51
N ILE A 233 -2.89 -11.81 10.50
CA ILE A 233 -2.48 -11.68 9.09
C ILE A 233 -1.65 -10.41 8.89
N GLN A 234 -2.07 -9.28 9.48
CA GLN A 234 -1.34 -8.01 9.45
C GLN A 234 0.04 -8.12 10.07
N GLU A 235 0.15 -8.76 11.24
CA GLU A 235 1.43 -9.00 11.93
C GLU A 235 2.39 -9.83 11.07
N LYS A 236 1.89 -10.87 10.37
CA LYS A 236 2.73 -11.75 9.54
C LYS A 236 3.04 -11.16 8.16
N GLY A 237 2.20 -10.25 7.67
CA GLY A 237 2.32 -9.63 6.34
C GLY A 237 3.55 -8.73 6.18
N THR A 238 4.70 -9.31 5.85
CA THR A 238 5.96 -8.57 5.61
C THR A 238 6.41 -8.67 4.15
N ASP A 239 7.16 -7.68 3.67
CA ASP A 239 7.74 -7.71 2.31
C ASP A 239 8.69 -8.90 2.13
N GLN A 240 9.38 -9.29 3.21
CA GLN A 240 10.21 -10.50 3.23
C GLN A 240 9.36 -11.76 3.03
N LEU A 241 8.20 -11.86 3.69
CA LEU A 241 7.29 -12.99 3.51
C LEU A 241 6.77 -13.07 2.06
N LEU A 242 6.44 -11.95 1.43
CA LEU A 242 6.07 -11.92 0.02
C LEU A 242 7.22 -12.42 -0.86
N SER A 243 8.44 -11.91 -0.63
CA SER A 243 9.63 -12.32 -1.39
C SER A 243 9.89 -13.82 -1.27
N ASP A 244 9.80 -14.38 -0.06
CA ASP A 244 10.00 -15.80 0.20
C ASP A 244 8.91 -16.65 -0.47
N ALA A 245 7.63 -16.25 -0.35
CA ALA A 245 6.52 -16.96 -0.98
C ALA A 245 6.65 -17.03 -2.50
N ARG A 246 7.02 -15.91 -3.14
CA ARG A 246 7.31 -15.86 -4.58
C ARG A 246 8.44 -16.82 -4.95
N MET A 247 9.51 -16.84 -4.16
CA MET A 247 10.65 -17.73 -4.42
C MET A 247 10.25 -19.20 -4.36
N GLN A 248 9.41 -19.60 -3.39
CA GLN A 248 8.94 -20.99 -3.31
C GLN A 248 8.09 -21.39 -4.52
N LEU A 249 7.14 -20.54 -4.91
CA LEU A 249 6.29 -20.78 -6.08
C LEU A 249 7.11 -20.85 -7.38
N GLN A 250 8.08 -19.94 -7.56
CA GLN A 250 8.98 -19.94 -8.71
C GLN A 250 9.82 -21.23 -8.77
N ASN A 251 10.39 -21.65 -7.63
CA ASN A 251 11.19 -22.87 -7.56
C ASN A 251 10.37 -24.12 -7.88
N GLN A 252 9.13 -24.19 -7.41
CA GLN A 252 8.26 -25.35 -7.61
C GLN A 252 7.68 -25.42 -9.02
N TYR A 253 7.23 -24.29 -9.58
CA TYR A 253 6.43 -24.28 -10.81
C TYR A 253 7.14 -23.71 -12.04
N SER A 254 8.33 -23.14 -11.87
CA SER A 254 9.09 -22.45 -12.92
C SER A 254 8.28 -21.33 -13.59
N THR A 255 7.58 -20.54 -12.77
CA THR A 255 6.78 -19.38 -13.20
C THR A 255 7.38 -18.07 -12.67
N GLU A 256 6.75 -16.95 -12.98
CA GLU A 256 7.08 -15.64 -12.42
C GLU A 256 5.89 -15.13 -11.57
N PRO A 257 5.85 -15.46 -10.27
CA PRO A 257 4.81 -15.00 -9.37
C PRO A 257 4.78 -13.47 -9.24
N PRO A 258 3.59 -12.87 -9.03
CA PRO A 258 3.41 -11.43 -8.96
C PRO A 258 4.24 -10.77 -7.86
N SER A 259 4.70 -9.55 -8.13
CA SER A 259 5.51 -8.72 -7.23
C SER A 259 4.85 -7.37 -7.01
N SER A 260 4.95 -6.82 -5.81
CA SER A 260 4.61 -5.42 -5.53
C SER A 260 5.52 -4.89 -4.41
N SER A 261 5.63 -3.57 -4.31
CA SER A 261 6.37 -2.86 -3.26
C SER A 261 5.40 -2.14 -2.32
N GLY A 262 5.08 -2.75 -1.17
CA GLY A 262 4.27 -2.14 -0.10
C GLY A 262 2.85 -1.71 -0.48
N GLY A 263 2.09 -1.17 0.49
CA GLY A 263 0.80 -0.51 0.23
C GLY A 263 -0.46 -1.41 0.17
N PHE A 264 -0.43 -2.61 0.76
CA PHE A 264 -1.61 -3.47 0.81
C PHE A 264 -2.68 -2.93 1.77
N GLY A 265 -3.89 -2.66 1.28
CA GLY A 265 -4.93 -1.96 2.04
C GLY A 265 -5.43 -2.68 3.30
N TRP A 266 -5.27 -4.00 3.38
CA TRP A 266 -5.58 -4.77 4.59
C TRP A 266 -4.49 -4.69 5.66
N LYS A 267 -3.31 -4.12 5.37
CA LYS A 267 -2.25 -3.90 6.34
C LYS A 267 -2.49 -2.56 7.02
N LEU A 268 -3.06 -2.58 8.23
CA LEU A 268 -3.19 -1.37 9.04
C LEU A 268 -1.81 -0.78 9.31
N SER A 269 -1.73 0.55 9.30
CA SER A 269 -0.55 1.22 9.85
C SER A 269 -0.41 0.86 11.33
N ALA A 270 0.81 0.93 11.88
CA ALA A 270 1.00 0.73 13.32
C ALA A 270 0.12 1.70 14.14
N CYS A 271 -0.13 2.89 13.60
CA CYS A 271 -1.00 3.87 14.23
C CYS A 271 -2.47 3.43 14.25
N ASP A 272 -3.02 3.02 13.10
CA ASP A 272 -4.41 2.60 12.99
C ASP A 272 -4.69 1.37 13.85
N ALA A 273 -3.75 0.43 13.89
CA ALA A 273 -3.82 -0.73 14.78
C ALA A 273 -3.85 -0.32 16.26
N ALA A 274 -3.03 0.67 16.67
CA ALA A 274 -3.02 1.16 18.05
C ALA A 274 -4.34 1.85 18.44
N LYS A 275 -4.94 2.63 17.54
CA LYS A 275 -6.23 3.33 17.78
C LYS A 275 -7.39 2.39 18.10
N LEU A 276 -7.33 1.12 17.66
CA LEU A 276 -8.36 0.13 17.97
C LEU A 276 -8.43 -0.22 19.47
N THR A 277 -7.32 -0.04 20.20
CA THR A 277 -7.19 -0.49 21.59
C THR A 277 -6.82 0.63 22.57
N GLU A 278 -6.23 1.72 22.08
CA GLU A 278 -5.81 2.86 22.89
C GLU A 278 -6.51 4.15 22.41
N PRO A 279 -7.28 4.83 23.28
CA PRO A 279 -7.94 6.09 22.93
C PRO A 279 -6.97 7.29 22.78
N ARG A 280 -5.75 7.22 23.32
CA ARG A 280 -4.77 8.32 23.29
C ARG A 280 -3.68 8.11 22.24
N VAL A 281 -4.09 7.95 20.98
CA VAL A 281 -3.21 7.78 19.84
C VAL A 281 -3.48 8.87 18.81
N PHE A 282 -2.43 9.43 18.22
CA PHE A 282 -2.53 10.26 17.02
C PHE A 282 -1.52 9.82 15.97
N CYS A 283 -1.93 9.87 14.69
CA CYS A 283 -1.13 9.43 13.55
C CYS A 283 -0.37 10.59 12.90
N SER A 284 0.41 10.26 11.87
CA SER A 284 1.05 11.30 11.08
C SER A 284 0.00 12.21 10.44
N ASP A 285 0.29 13.51 10.34
CA ASP A 285 -0.60 14.58 9.89
C ASP A 285 -1.89 14.78 10.73
N GLU A 286 -1.98 14.18 11.91
CA GLU A 286 -3.07 14.39 12.86
C GLU A 286 -2.70 15.33 14.02
N GLU A 287 -3.72 15.94 14.62
CA GLU A 287 -3.61 16.68 15.87
C GLU A 287 -4.25 15.88 16.99
N PHE A 288 -3.55 15.72 18.11
CA PHE A 288 -4.15 15.24 19.35
C PHE A 288 -4.68 16.42 20.16
N SER A 289 -5.99 16.52 20.31
CA SER A 289 -6.67 17.50 21.16
C SER A 289 -7.11 16.86 22.48
N GLY A 290 -6.73 17.47 23.61
CA GLY A 290 -7.01 16.93 24.94
C GLY A 290 -7.33 18.01 25.98
N THR A 291 -7.58 17.58 27.22
CA THR A 291 -7.80 18.48 28.37
C THR A 291 -6.95 18.09 29.56
N LYS A 292 -6.65 19.06 30.43
CA LYS A 292 -5.88 18.77 31.64
C LYS A 292 -6.47 17.63 32.48
N GLY A 293 -7.79 17.63 32.67
CA GLY A 293 -8.46 16.68 33.56
C GLY A 293 -8.41 15.23 33.09
N ASP A 294 -8.40 15.01 31.78
CA ASP A 294 -8.52 13.67 31.18
C ASP A 294 -7.17 13.05 30.78
N ASP A 295 -6.15 13.89 30.54
CA ASP A 295 -4.87 13.49 29.95
C ASP A 295 -3.64 13.74 30.85
N GLU A 296 -3.79 14.46 31.98
CA GLU A 296 -2.66 14.69 32.89
C GLU A 296 -2.15 13.38 33.50
N GLY A 297 -0.88 13.05 33.20
CA GLY A 297 -0.20 11.85 33.72
C GLY A 297 -0.39 10.59 32.88
N GLU A 298 -1.23 10.63 31.84
CA GLU A 298 -1.41 9.52 30.90
C GLU A 298 -0.50 9.71 29.66
N PRO A 299 0.03 8.63 29.07
CA PRO A 299 0.80 8.72 27.84
C PRO A 299 -0.11 8.97 26.63
N ILE A 300 0.35 9.83 25.73
CA ILE A 300 -0.19 9.95 24.38
C ILE A 300 0.79 9.26 23.43
N LEU A 301 0.30 8.34 22.61
CA LEU A 301 1.12 7.55 21.70
C LEU A 301 1.15 8.16 20.30
N PHE A 302 2.33 8.13 19.69
CA PHE A 302 2.58 8.54 18.31
C PHE A 302 3.31 7.43 17.56
N PHE A 303 2.89 7.18 16.33
CA PHE A 303 3.47 6.19 15.42
C PHE A 303 3.79 6.86 14.09
N PRO A 304 5.07 7.14 13.78
CA PRO A 304 5.46 7.73 12.51
C PRO A 304 5.16 6.74 11.37
N GLU A 305 4.54 7.21 10.30
CA GLU A 305 4.33 6.38 9.10
C GLU A 305 5.62 6.24 8.28
N GLU A 306 6.45 7.28 8.26
CA GLU A 306 7.72 7.30 7.56
C GLU A 306 8.88 7.58 8.52
N SER A 307 10.06 7.05 8.21
CA SER A 307 11.27 7.43 8.94
C SER A 307 11.66 8.86 8.55
N GLY A 308 12.00 9.69 9.53
CA GLY A 308 12.37 11.08 9.25
C GLY A 308 12.52 11.96 10.49
N PHE A 309 12.87 13.22 10.28
CA PHE A 309 12.80 14.23 11.33
C PHE A 309 11.37 14.72 11.45
N TYR A 310 10.89 14.82 12.68
CA TYR A 310 9.56 15.29 13.04
C TYR A 310 9.69 16.47 13.99
N ALA A 311 8.92 17.52 13.72
CA ALA A 311 8.75 18.68 14.60
C ALA A 311 7.47 18.49 15.43
N PHE A 312 7.56 18.62 16.75
CA PHE A 312 6.41 18.55 17.64
C PHE A 312 6.18 19.89 18.31
N ALA A 313 4.93 20.33 18.35
CA ALA A 313 4.52 21.54 19.04
C ALA A 313 3.28 21.30 19.90
N MET A 314 3.27 21.94 21.07
CA MET A 314 2.14 21.92 21.98
C MET A 314 1.52 23.32 22.07
N ASN A 315 0.23 23.41 21.75
CA ASN A 315 -0.52 24.66 21.58
C ASN A 315 -1.78 24.67 22.46
N GLY A 316 -2.21 25.86 22.87
CA GLY A 316 -3.39 26.03 23.73
C GLY A 316 -3.53 27.48 24.16
N THR A 317 -4.76 27.97 24.26
CA THR A 317 -5.05 29.38 24.59
C THR A 317 -4.67 29.75 26.03
N GLU A 318 -4.68 28.77 26.92
CA GLU A 318 -4.37 28.89 28.34
C GLU A 318 -2.98 28.32 28.70
N LEU A 319 -2.24 27.76 27.73
CA LEU A 319 -0.91 27.20 27.99
C LEU A 319 0.09 28.32 28.24
N ASP A 320 0.86 28.16 29.32
CA ASP A 320 2.02 28.99 29.61
C ASP A 320 3.34 28.21 29.49
N SER A 321 4.45 28.91 29.70
CA SER A 321 5.80 28.36 29.59
C SER A 321 6.16 27.27 30.61
N PHE A 322 5.31 26.98 31.60
CA PHE A 322 5.54 25.88 32.55
C PHE A 322 4.99 24.54 32.06
N ALA A 323 4.14 24.57 31.02
CA ALA A 323 3.71 23.37 30.34
C ALA A 323 4.79 22.87 29.34
N GLY A 324 4.64 21.62 28.93
CA GLY A 324 5.50 21.00 27.93
C GLY A 324 5.29 19.50 27.89
N TRP A 325 6.26 18.78 27.33
CA TRP A 325 6.19 17.34 27.18
C TRP A 325 7.56 16.69 27.30
N THR A 326 7.54 15.41 27.69
CA THR A 326 8.69 14.51 27.66
C THR A 326 8.34 13.31 26.82
N ARG A 327 9.20 12.91 25.89
CA ARG A 327 8.96 11.76 25.03
C ARG A 327 9.88 10.60 25.37
N TYR A 328 9.32 9.40 25.30
CA TYR A 328 9.99 8.14 25.55
C TYR A 328 9.87 7.21 24.34
N LYS A 329 10.89 6.36 24.15
CA LYS A 329 10.80 5.23 23.21
C LYS A 329 9.93 4.11 23.81
N ASP A 330 8.99 3.61 23.02
CA ASP A 330 8.02 2.54 23.32
C ASP A 330 7.02 2.91 24.43
N THR A 331 7.45 3.03 25.69
CA THR A 331 6.57 3.29 26.84
C THR A 331 7.17 4.33 27.78
N LEU A 332 6.40 4.80 28.77
CA LEU A 332 6.90 5.70 29.83
C LEU A 332 8.00 5.07 30.72
N SER A 333 8.16 3.74 30.66
CA SER A 333 9.26 3.02 31.32
C SER A 333 10.51 2.88 30.44
N GLY A 334 10.41 3.30 29.18
CA GLY A 334 11.47 3.23 28.19
C GLY A 334 12.52 4.33 28.33
N THR A 335 13.31 4.50 27.28
CA THR A 335 14.38 5.52 27.26
C THR A 335 13.78 6.88 26.97
N GLU A 336 14.01 7.85 27.85
CA GLU A 336 13.71 9.27 27.60
C GLU A 336 14.54 9.75 26.41
N LEU A 337 13.89 10.31 25.40
CA LEU A 337 14.53 10.77 24.17
C LEU A 337 14.80 12.27 24.23
N ASP A 338 13.76 13.05 24.50
CA ASP A 338 13.80 14.51 24.50
C ASP A 338 12.61 15.11 25.25
N THR A 339 12.71 16.42 25.48
CA THR A 339 11.66 17.25 26.07
C THR A 339 11.38 18.44 25.17
N GLY A 340 10.14 18.89 25.15
CA GLY A 340 9.73 20.06 24.39
C GLY A 340 8.94 21.06 25.22
N PRO A 341 9.10 22.36 24.92
CA PRO A 341 8.32 23.44 25.51
C PRO A 341 6.85 23.43 25.02
N ALA A 342 5.99 24.17 25.72
CA ALA A 342 4.66 24.55 25.25
C ALA A 342 4.68 25.93 24.54
N ASP A 343 3.49 26.48 24.26
CA ASP A 343 3.28 27.80 23.64
C ASP A 343 3.74 27.89 22.17
N GLY A 344 3.52 26.82 21.41
CA GLY A 344 3.78 26.78 19.97
C GLY A 344 5.25 26.67 19.56
N ASP A 345 6.15 26.54 20.54
CA ASP A 345 7.54 26.22 20.30
C ASP A 345 7.69 24.76 19.85
N THR A 346 8.63 24.53 18.93
CA THR A 346 8.81 23.25 18.25
C THR A 346 10.12 22.57 18.63
N THR A 347 10.07 21.27 18.94
CA THR A 347 11.27 20.43 19.05
C THR A 347 11.35 19.47 17.87
N THR A 348 12.50 19.42 17.20
CA THR A 348 12.74 18.51 16.07
C THR A 348 13.57 17.30 16.48
N SER A 349 13.22 16.12 15.97
CA SER A 349 13.91 14.88 16.33
C SER A 349 13.70 13.78 15.31
N SER A 350 14.61 12.80 15.31
CA SER A 350 14.64 11.70 14.34
C SER A 350 13.83 10.50 14.87
N LEU A 351 12.70 10.14 14.22
CA LEU A 351 11.85 8.97 14.52
C LEU A 351 11.78 7.90 13.41
N ASN A 352 11.72 6.61 13.76
CA ASN A 352 11.61 5.52 12.79
C ASN A 352 10.14 5.23 12.46
N ALA A 353 9.88 4.89 11.20
CA ALA A 353 8.57 4.38 10.77
C ALA A 353 8.16 3.17 11.62
N GLY A 354 6.90 3.15 12.08
CA GLY A 354 6.31 2.04 12.81
C GLY A 354 6.76 1.87 14.26
N ASP A 355 7.81 2.57 14.72
CA ASP A 355 8.20 2.58 16.14
C ASP A 355 7.13 3.32 16.96
N GLN A 356 6.89 2.86 18.20
CA GLN A 356 5.99 3.52 19.14
C GLN A 356 6.74 4.59 19.95
N TYR A 357 6.15 5.78 20.07
CA TYR A 357 6.66 6.86 20.91
C TYR A 357 5.60 7.35 21.88
N ALA A 358 5.94 7.42 23.17
CA ALA A 358 5.04 7.85 24.21
C ALA A 358 5.39 9.27 24.70
N PHE A 359 4.42 10.17 24.66
CA PHE A 359 4.51 11.52 25.20
C PHE A 359 3.85 11.59 26.57
N LEU A 360 4.62 11.99 27.57
CA LEU A 360 4.11 12.40 28.87
C LEU A 360 4.00 13.92 28.92
N LEU A 361 2.78 14.44 29.03
CA LEU A 361 2.56 15.88 29.09
C LEU A 361 2.72 16.41 30.50
N ASN A 362 3.47 17.51 30.64
CA ASN A 362 3.45 18.36 31.81
C ASN A 362 2.42 19.47 31.57
N LEU A 363 1.25 19.34 32.20
CA LEU A 363 0.13 20.28 32.08
C LEU A 363 0.06 21.27 33.26
N SER A 364 1.17 21.47 33.97
CA SER A 364 1.21 22.39 35.13
C SER A 364 0.94 23.85 34.77
N GLY A 365 1.11 24.24 33.51
CA GLY A 365 0.75 25.57 32.97
C GLY A 365 -0.75 25.79 32.72
N LEU A 366 -1.58 24.75 32.82
CA LEU A 366 -3.04 24.85 32.73
C LEU A 366 -3.67 24.94 34.13
N GLU A 367 -4.62 25.84 34.36
CA GLU A 367 -5.15 26.11 35.70
C GLU A 367 -6.35 25.21 36.06
N GLN A 368 -7.22 24.93 35.09
CA GLN A 368 -8.47 24.19 35.29
C GLN A 368 -8.46 22.85 34.56
N ALA A 369 -9.20 21.89 35.10
CA ALA A 369 -9.33 20.56 34.49
C ALA A 369 -9.91 20.61 33.05
N GLY A 370 -10.73 21.63 32.74
CA GLY A 370 -11.30 21.81 31.40
C GLY A 370 -10.45 22.63 30.44
N ASP A 371 -9.28 23.12 30.88
CA ASP A 371 -8.38 23.84 29.98
C ASP A 371 -7.81 22.84 28.96
N SER A 372 -7.81 23.25 27.69
CA SER A 372 -7.48 22.38 26.56
C SER A 372 -6.06 22.60 26.04
N PHE A 373 -5.50 21.57 25.43
CA PHE A 373 -4.26 21.66 24.68
C PHE A 373 -4.40 20.86 23.37
N ALA A 374 -3.51 21.16 22.43
CA ALA A 374 -3.30 20.41 21.21
C ALA A 374 -1.82 20.02 21.10
N LEU A 375 -1.54 18.75 20.84
CA LEU A 375 -0.23 18.27 20.43
C LEU A 375 -0.27 18.04 18.91
N THR A 376 0.65 18.67 18.21
CA THR A 376 0.76 18.62 16.75
C THR A 376 2.12 18.09 16.36
N GLU A 377 2.18 17.43 15.21
CA GLU A 377 3.41 17.01 14.57
C GLU A 377 3.50 17.58 13.15
N ALA A 378 4.72 17.78 12.66
CA ALA A 378 4.97 17.88 11.24
C ALA A 378 6.25 17.10 10.88
N ARG A 379 6.16 16.22 9.87
CA ARG A 379 7.36 15.65 9.26
C ARG A 379 8.13 16.72 8.48
N VAL A 380 9.39 16.89 8.84
CA VAL A 380 10.25 17.98 8.36
C VAL A 380 11.48 17.49 7.59
N SER A 381 11.65 16.19 7.34
CA SER A 381 12.70 15.73 6.41
C SER A 381 12.17 14.67 5.45
N ASP A 382 12.88 14.48 4.34
CA ASP A 382 12.68 13.37 3.41
C ASP A 382 13.77 12.32 3.60
N GLY A 383 13.38 11.05 3.69
CA GLY A 383 14.31 9.92 3.74
C GLY A 383 15.33 9.97 4.89
N ARG A 384 16.20 8.98 4.92
CA ARG A 384 17.33 8.86 5.86
C ARG A 384 18.53 8.21 5.21
N ALA A 385 19.67 8.26 5.91
CA ALA A 385 20.88 7.56 5.50
C ALA A 385 20.67 6.04 5.28
N SER A 386 19.74 5.41 6.01
CA SER A 386 19.40 3.99 5.89
C SER A 386 18.21 3.70 4.98
N ASP A 387 17.51 4.75 4.54
CA ASP A 387 16.30 4.65 3.72
C ASP A 387 16.10 5.97 2.94
N PRO A 388 16.95 6.23 1.93
CA PRO A 388 16.94 7.48 1.19
C PRO A 388 15.85 7.50 0.12
N VAL A 389 15.31 8.68 -0.18
CA VAL A 389 14.31 8.84 -1.25
C VAL A 389 14.97 8.74 -2.62
N GLU A 390 14.46 7.86 -3.48
CA GLU A 390 14.94 7.75 -4.86
C GLU A 390 14.54 8.96 -5.71
N LEU A 391 15.50 9.49 -6.48
CA LEU A 391 15.28 10.59 -7.41
C LEU A 391 15.37 10.12 -8.85
N GLU A 392 14.47 10.64 -9.68
CA GLU A 392 14.50 10.48 -11.13
C GLU A 392 15.17 11.68 -11.80
N VAL A 393 16.13 11.42 -12.70
CA VAL A 393 16.79 12.49 -13.47
C VAL A 393 15.80 13.18 -14.39
N GLY A 394 15.82 14.51 -14.39
CA GLY A 394 14.96 15.35 -15.23
C GLY A 394 13.62 15.73 -14.58
N THR A 395 13.25 15.09 -13.47
CA THR A 395 12.04 15.37 -12.69
C THR A 395 12.37 16.25 -11.48
N ALA A 396 11.51 17.23 -11.18
CA ALA A 396 11.64 18.03 -9.96
C ALA A 396 10.91 17.32 -8.82
N PHE A 397 11.57 17.23 -7.66
CA PHE A 397 11.04 16.66 -6.44
C PHE A 397 10.73 17.77 -5.43
N ALA A 398 9.54 17.77 -4.85
CA ALA A 398 9.15 18.70 -3.79
C ALA A 398 9.76 18.23 -2.46
N ALA A 399 10.92 18.78 -2.12
CA ALA A 399 11.74 18.38 -0.99
C ALA A 399 11.43 19.22 0.27
N ARG A 400 11.73 18.66 1.44
CA ARG A 400 11.63 19.32 2.74
C ARG A 400 12.85 19.01 3.63
N VAL A 401 13.29 19.97 4.46
CA VAL A 401 14.36 19.72 5.46
C VAL A 401 14.33 20.71 6.64
N GLY A 402 14.02 20.22 7.83
CA GLY A 402 13.88 20.97 9.07
C GLY A 402 12.69 21.94 9.11
N TYR A 403 12.61 22.66 10.23
CA TYR A 403 11.50 23.55 10.56
C TYR A 403 12.04 24.95 10.86
N ALA A 404 11.44 25.99 10.29
CA ALA A 404 11.73 27.37 10.62
C ALA A 404 10.81 27.84 11.75
N SER A 405 11.37 28.35 12.85
CA SER A 405 10.62 28.91 13.98
C SER A 405 11.05 30.34 14.30
N SER A 406 10.15 31.13 14.92
CA SER A 406 10.40 32.53 15.28
C SER A 406 11.08 32.71 16.66
N GLY A 407 11.60 31.64 17.27
CA GLY A 407 12.09 31.60 18.65
C GLY A 407 13.62 31.69 18.82
N SER A 408 14.08 31.96 20.05
CA SER A 408 15.50 31.93 20.43
C SER A 408 15.73 30.76 21.37
N PHE A 409 15.95 29.57 20.82
CA PHE A 409 16.00 28.33 21.60
C PHE A 409 17.25 27.52 21.31
N PRO A 410 17.61 26.58 22.21
CA PRO A 410 18.81 25.78 22.06
C PRO A 410 18.79 25.03 20.73
N ASP A 411 19.97 24.86 20.14
CA ASP A 411 20.25 24.11 18.93
C ASP A 411 19.66 22.68 19.04
N TYR A 412 18.43 22.46 18.55
CA TYR A 412 17.71 21.18 18.61
C TYR A 412 18.18 20.16 17.55
N GLY A 413 19.37 20.38 16.99
CA GLY A 413 20.02 19.51 16.03
C GLY A 413 19.59 19.79 14.59
N ALA A 414 20.57 19.78 13.68
CA ALA A 414 20.33 19.94 12.26
C ALA A 414 19.49 18.78 11.71
N ALA A 415 18.30 19.07 11.18
CA ALA A 415 17.53 18.10 10.42
C ALA A 415 18.25 17.78 9.10
N THR A 416 18.15 16.52 8.66
CA THR A 416 18.77 16.07 7.42
C THR A 416 17.77 15.30 6.56
N SER A 417 17.85 15.52 5.25
CA SER A 417 17.12 14.77 4.24
C SER A 417 18.09 14.05 3.33
N TRP A 418 17.78 12.81 2.97
CA TRP A 418 18.64 11.92 2.20
C TRP A 418 17.93 11.45 0.94
N TYR A 419 18.64 11.56 -0.18
CA TYR A 419 18.16 11.16 -1.49
C TYR A 419 19.19 10.28 -2.19
N ARG A 420 18.72 9.41 -3.08
CA ARG A 420 19.54 8.46 -3.83
C ARG A 420 19.31 8.60 -5.33
N LEU A 421 20.39 8.48 -6.09
CA LEU A 421 20.40 8.38 -7.54
C LEU A 421 21.04 7.06 -7.95
N ASP A 422 20.29 6.24 -8.70
CA ASP A 422 20.74 4.93 -9.14
C ASP A 422 20.93 4.86 -10.65
N GLY A 423 22.01 4.19 -11.08
CA GLY A 423 22.27 3.91 -12.50
C GLY A 423 22.64 5.13 -13.35
N VAL A 424 22.87 6.29 -12.74
CA VAL A 424 23.25 7.53 -13.42
C VAL A 424 24.78 7.67 -13.51
N SER A 425 25.26 8.29 -14.59
CA SER A 425 26.70 8.55 -14.76
C SER A 425 26.97 9.71 -15.71
N GLY A 426 28.11 10.38 -15.56
CA GLY A 426 28.47 11.58 -16.32
C GLY A 426 28.15 12.86 -15.57
N THR A 427 28.28 13.99 -16.26
CA THR A 427 28.14 15.31 -15.64
C THR A 427 26.65 15.64 -15.43
N HIS A 428 26.29 15.93 -14.20
CA HIS A 428 24.93 16.31 -13.81
C HIS A 428 24.94 17.64 -13.07
N THR A 429 23.82 18.36 -13.16
CA THR A 429 23.57 19.57 -12.37
C THR A 429 22.44 19.29 -11.38
N ILE A 430 22.77 19.37 -10.10
CA ILE A 430 21.82 19.33 -8.98
C ILE A 430 21.41 20.77 -8.70
N ARG A 431 20.12 21.04 -8.79
CA ARG A 431 19.52 22.36 -8.58
C ARG A 431 18.57 22.31 -7.40
N THR A 432 18.68 23.29 -6.51
CA THR A 432 17.65 23.61 -5.51
C THR A 432 17.02 24.96 -5.81
N SER A 433 15.70 25.07 -5.69
CA SER A 433 14.97 26.32 -5.89
C SER A 433 13.72 26.41 -5.03
N GLY A 434 13.06 27.56 -4.99
CA GLY A 434 11.74 27.67 -4.36
C GLY A 434 11.74 27.73 -2.83
N TYR A 435 12.91 27.69 -2.18
CA TYR A 435 13.04 27.86 -0.74
C TYR A 435 12.70 29.29 -0.29
N MET A 436 12.27 29.43 0.97
CA MET A 436 11.85 30.70 1.57
C MET A 436 13.00 31.74 1.60
N ALA A 437 12.71 32.98 1.20
CA ALA A 437 13.70 34.04 1.04
C ALA A 437 13.78 35.05 2.21
N ASP A 438 12.99 34.85 3.27
CA ASP A 438 12.78 35.84 4.36
C ASP A 438 12.96 35.26 5.78
N SER A 439 13.75 34.18 5.93
CA SER A 439 13.86 33.40 7.17
C SER A 439 15.16 33.61 7.95
N GLY A 440 15.53 34.86 8.25
CA GLY A 440 16.60 35.14 9.21
C GLY A 440 17.98 34.51 8.90
N SER A 441 18.81 34.30 9.92
CA SER A 441 20.12 33.64 9.79
C SER A 441 19.96 32.11 9.76
N GLY A 442 20.07 31.53 8.56
CA GLY A 442 20.05 30.09 8.33
C GLY A 442 20.42 29.74 6.89
N GLY A 443 20.61 28.46 6.60
CA GLY A 443 20.92 28.03 5.24
C GLY A 443 20.84 26.53 5.00
N LEU A 444 20.84 26.15 3.72
CA LEU A 444 20.94 24.75 3.30
C LEU A 444 22.40 24.41 3.01
N ARG A 445 22.83 23.23 3.46
CA ARG A 445 24.06 22.61 3.01
C ARG A 445 23.72 21.36 2.20
N ILE A 446 24.36 21.23 1.04
CA ILE A 446 24.16 20.11 0.12
C ILE A 446 25.51 19.42 -0.05
N ASP A 447 25.57 18.14 0.30
CA ASP A 447 26.72 17.27 0.13
C ASP A 447 26.35 16.08 -0.78
N VAL A 448 27.26 15.69 -1.67
CA VAL A 448 27.07 14.58 -2.61
C VAL A 448 28.14 13.51 -2.36
N TYR A 449 27.68 12.27 -2.21
CA TYR A 449 28.52 11.11 -1.90
C TYR A 449 28.44 10.05 -3.00
N GLU A 450 29.52 9.30 -3.20
CA GLU A 450 29.62 8.16 -4.13
C GLU A 450 30.03 6.89 -3.36
N GLY A 451 29.16 5.91 -3.15
CA GLY A 451 29.52 4.69 -2.39
C GLY A 451 28.33 4.01 -1.75
N ASP A 452 28.53 3.27 -0.65
CA ASP A 452 27.47 2.60 0.12
C ASP A 452 27.05 3.44 1.37
N GLU A 453 25.81 3.23 1.83
CA GLU A 453 25.19 3.93 2.97
C GLU A 453 26.02 3.88 4.27
N GLY A 454 25.97 4.96 5.06
CA GLY A 454 26.45 4.98 6.45
C GLY A 454 27.96 4.89 6.68
N GLN A 455 28.79 4.95 5.63
CA GLN A 455 30.25 5.01 5.77
C GLN A 455 30.71 6.48 5.77
N GLU A 456 31.02 7.03 6.95
CA GLU A 456 31.66 8.36 7.15
C GLU A 456 33.03 8.52 6.43
N THR A 457 33.48 7.51 5.68
CA THR A 457 34.76 7.44 4.97
C THR A 457 34.64 7.40 3.44
N VAL A 458 33.55 7.95 2.89
CA VAL A 458 33.34 8.07 1.44
C VAL A 458 33.73 9.46 0.92
N ASN A 459 34.33 9.51 -0.26
CA ASN A 459 34.76 10.72 -0.94
C ASN A 459 33.55 11.65 -1.18
N ASN A 460 33.45 12.76 -0.43
CA ASN A 460 32.59 13.87 -0.81
C ASN A 460 33.03 14.33 -2.22
N ILE A 461 32.20 14.07 -3.23
CA ILE A 461 32.50 14.36 -4.64
C ILE A 461 32.02 15.75 -5.05
N GLY A 462 31.27 16.42 -4.16
CA GLY A 462 30.82 17.79 -4.33
C GLY A 462 30.04 18.26 -3.11
N ALA A 463 30.28 19.51 -2.71
CA ALA A 463 29.48 20.18 -1.71
C ALA A 463 29.27 21.63 -2.15
N LEU A 464 28.08 22.16 -1.90
CA LEU A 464 27.88 23.61 -1.97
C LEU A 464 28.37 24.25 -0.68
N PRO A 465 29.03 25.43 -0.73
CA PRO A 465 29.16 26.27 0.46
C PRO A 465 27.75 26.58 0.99
N GLN A 466 27.64 26.79 2.31
CA GLN A 466 26.37 27.09 2.98
C GLN A 466 25.56 28.10 2.17
N ILE A 467 24.36 27.69 1.76
CA ILE A 467 23.42 28.52 1.02
C ILE A 467 22.65 29.33 2.04
N ASP A 468 23.10 30.55 2.32
CA ASP A 468 22.41 31.44 3.25
C ASP A 468 21.08 31.93 2.64
N PHE A 469 20.02 31.90 3.45
CA PHE A 469 18.76 32.57 3.13
C PHE A 469 18.96 34.08 3.26
N VAL A 470 19.43 34.75 2.21
CA VAL A 470 19.69 36.21 2.25
C VAL A 470 18.41 36.99 1.90
N ASN A 471 18.02 37.91 2.78
CA ASN A 471 16.92 38.88 2.61
C ASN A 471 16.84 39.44 1.17
N GLY A 472 15.84 39.02 0.41
CA GLY A 472 15.56 39.58 -0.91
C GLY A 472 14.34 38.92 -1.57
N SER A 473 13.44 39.72 -2.13
CA SER A 473 12.27 39.22 -2.85
C SER A 473 12.66 38.50 -4.13
N GLY A 474 12.67 37.16 -4.13
CA GLY A 474 12.84 36.34 -5.32
C GLY A 474 13.04 34.85 -5.01
N SER A 475 12.47 33.99 -5.86
CA SER A 475 12.74 32.55 -5.91
C SER A 475 14.22 32.32 -6.23
N SER A 476 15.06 32.27 -5.22
CA SER A 476 16.48 32.00 -5.41
C SER A 476 16.70 30.52 -5.75
N SER A 477 17.76 30.24 -6.51
CA SER A 477 18.12 28.89 -6.92
C SER A 477 19.62 28.72 -6.88
N ASN A 478 20.10 27.58 -6.41
CA ASN A 478 21.51 27.21 -6.44
C ASN A 478 21.70 25.97 -7.27
N GLU A 479 22.88 25.86 -7.88
CA GLU A 479 23.24 24.75 -8.74
C GLU A 479 24.62 24.23 -8.35
N LEU A 480 24.74 22.91 -8.30
CA LEU A 480 25.97 22.17 -8.11
C LEU A 480 26.16 21.25 -9.30
N THR A 481 27.24 21.45 -10.04
CA THR A 481 27.64 20.51 -11.11
C THR A 481 28.59 19.48 -10.54
N VAL A 482 28.27 18.19 -10.71
CA VAL A 482 29.06 17.03 -10.26
C VAL A 482 29.22 16.03 -11.38
N ASP A 483 30.36 15.33 -11.38
CA ASP A 483 30.60 14.18 -12.26
C ASP A 483 30.31 12.88 -11.50
N LEU A 484 29.30 12.14 -11.93
CA LEU A 484 28.85 10.90 -11.29
C LEU A 484 29.51 9.69 -11.96
N ALA A 485 30.23 8.86 -11.20
CA ALA A 485 30.89 7.67 -11.74
C ALA A 485 29.88 6.56 -12.10
N ALA A 486 30.12 5.85 -13.19
CA ALA A 486 29.29 4.73 -13.61
C ALA A 486 29.37 3.53 -12.66
N GLY A 487 28.23 2.85 -12.46
CA GLY A 487 28.16 1.56 -11.76
C GLY A 487 28.22 1.65 -10.23
N LYS A 488 27.99 2.84 -9.65
CA LYS A 488 27.85 3.05 -8.21
C LYS A 488 26.61 3.90 -7.92
N PRO A 489 25.95 3.70 -6.77
CA PRO A 489 24.91 4.62 -6.31
C PRO A 489 25.53 5.93 -5.82
N HIS A 490 24.77 7.02 -5.96
CA HIS A 490 25.13 8.33 -5.45
C HIS A 490 24.07 8.82 -4.47
N PHE A 491 24.50 9.53 -3.44
CA PHE A 491 23.61 10.06 -2.42
C PHE A 491 23.73 11.58 -2.32
N ILE A 492 22.59 12.24 -2.12
CA ILE A 492 22.51 13.67 -1.85
C ILE A 492 22.03 13.81 -0.41
N LEU A 493 22.86 14.44 0.42
CA LEU A 493 22.52 14.85 1.77
C LEU A 493 22.20 16.34 1.75
N ILE A 494 21.01 16.68 2.23
CA ILE A 494 20.64 18.06 2.49
C ILE A 494 20.53 18.25 3.99
N THR A 495 21.30 19.18 4.52
CA THR A 495 21.31 19.53 5.95
C THR A 495 20.73 20.92 6.12
N ASN A 496 19.73 21.04 6.98
CA ASN A 496 19.26 22.34 7.43
C ASN A 496 20.20 22.89 8.52
N GLN A 497 20.87 23.99 8.22
CA GLN A 497 21.76 24.69 9.14
C GLN A 497 21.10 25.98 9.63
N PHE A 498 20.15 25.86 10.55
CA PHE A 498 19.72 27.00 11.35
C PHE A 498 20.66 27.17 12.54
N SER A 499 21.58 28.13 12.46
CA SER A 499 22.41 28.54 13.59
C SER A 499 21.88 29.86 14.13
N ASP A 500 21.23 29.83 15.29
CA ASP A 500 20.88 30.99 16.12
C ASP A 500 20.28 32.21 15.39
N TYR A 501 18.96 32.40 15.52
CA TYR A 501 18.32 33.65 15.09
C TYR A 501 18.80 34.84 15.93
N ARG A 502 19.35 35.88 15.27
CA ARG A 502 19.56 37.20 15.88
C ARG A 502 18.33 38.08 15.70
N ARG A 503 17.78 38.53 16.84
CA ARG A 503 16.62 39.42 17.09
C ARG A 503 16.53 40.75 16.31
N GLU A 504 17.36 41.02 15.32
CA GLU A 504 17.52 42.37 14.73
C GLU A 504 16.74 42.63 13.42
N ILE A 505 15.87 41.71 12.97
CA ILE A 505 15.08 41.89 11.74
C ILE A 505 13.63 42.26 12.08
N ASN A 506 13.10 43.29 11.40
CA ASN A 506 11.80 43.92 11.67
C ASN A 506 10.57 43.13 11.14
N SER A 507 10.77 41.92 10.61
CA SER A 507 9.71 41.03 10.13
C SER A 507 9.94 39.65 10.76
N PRO A 508 8.97 39.08 11.51
CA PRO A 508 9.08 37.71 11.95
C PRO A 508 9.08 36.78 10.71
N PRO A 509 9.95 35.75 10.69
CA PRO A 509 9.97 34.80 9.58
C PRO A 509 8.64 34.05 9.48
N THR A 510 8.33 33.53 8.29
CA THR A 510 7.29 32.51 8.13
C THR A 510 7.70 31.25 8.89
N THR A 511 6.95 30.92 9.94
CA THR A 511 7.10 29.66 10.69
C THR A 511 6.56 28.49 9.87
N GLY A 512 7.27 27.36 9.82
CA GLY A 512 6.84 26.17 9.10
C GLY A 512 7.97 25.30 8.57
N THR A 513 7.60 24.19 7.95
CA THR A 513 8.53 23.28 7.27
C THR A 513 9.28 24.01 6.15
N VAL A 514 10.60 23.79 6.06
CA VAL A 514 11.42 24.36 4.98
C VAL A 514 11.29 23.49 3.74
N GLU A 515 10.45 23.94 2.80
CA GLU A 515 10.21 23.27 1.52
C GLU A 515 11.01 23.91 0.38
N PHE A 516 11.39 23.10 -0.61
CA PHE A 516 12.13 23.53 -1.80
C PHE A 516 12.00 22.50 -2.94
N ASP A 517 12.22 22.93 -4.17
CA ASP A 517 12.34 22.02 -5.32
C ASP A 517 13.77 21.49 -5.42
N LEU A 518 13.94 20.18 -5.46
CA LEU A 518 15.20 19.49 -5.77
C LEU A 518 15.12 18.89 -7.17
N LYS A 519 16.06 19.20 -8.05
CA LYS A 519 16.09 18.67 -9.42
C LYS A 519 17.49 18.27 -9.84
N VAL A 520 17.62 17.08 -10.42
CA VAL A 520 18.88 16.60 -11.02
C VAL A 520 18.71 16.58 -12.53
N ASN A 521 19.59 17.26 -13.28
CA ASN A 521 19.56 17.27 -14.75
C ASN A 521 20.88 16.72 -15.31
N GLU A 522 20.81 15.94 -16.38
CA GLU A 522 21.96 15.58 -17.21
C GLU A 522 22.39 16.81 -18.03
N ASN A 523 23.70 17.06 -18.13
CA ASN A 523 24.27 18.21 -18.85
C ASN A 523 24.56 17.94 -20.33
#